data_AF-A0A8C7AY71-F1
#
_entry.id   AF-A0A8C7AY71-F1
#
_cell.length_a   1.000
_cell.length_b   1.000
_cell.length_c   1.000
_cell.angle_alpha   90.00
_cell.angle_beta   90.00
_cell.angle_gamma   90.00
#
_symmetry.space_group_name_H-M   'P 1'
#
loop_
_entity.id
_entity.type
_entity.pdbx_description
1 polymer ?
#
loop_
_entity_poly.entity_id
_entity_poly.type
_entity_poly.pdbx_seq_one_letter_code
_entity_poly.pdbx_strand_id
1 'polypeptide(L)'
;MSAVVLENGSPGRKLSEGQETSYIEDNSSQNGAISLIFSLKEEVGALAKVLRLFEENAINLTHIESRPSRLKKDEYEFFTYLDKRSMPVLANIIKILRHDIGATVHELSRDKTKDTVPWFPRTIQELDRFANQILSYGAELDADHPGFKDPVYRARRKQFADIAYNYRHGQPIPQVQYTEEEKKTWGTVFRTLKSLYKTHACYEHNHIFPLLEKYCGFREDNIPQLEEVSQFLQSCTGFRLRPVAGLLSSRDFLGGLAFRVFHCTQYIRHGSKPMYTPEPDICHELLGHVPLFSDRSFAQFSQEIGLASLGAPDEYIEKLATIYWFTVEFGLCKQGDSIKAYGAGLLSSFGELQYCLSGKPKLLPLELEKTATQEYTVTEFQPLYYVAESFNDAKEKVRNFAATIPRPFSVRYDPYTQRIEVLDNTQQLKILADSINSEVGILCSALQKIK
;
A
#
# COMPACT_ATOMS: atom_id res chain seq x y z
N MET A 1 -2.30 -41.67 -27.58
CA MET A 1 -2.72 -41.00 -26.34
C MET A 1 -1.50 -40.27 -25.81
N SER A 2 -1.31 -39.03 -26.25
CA SER A 2 -0.17 -38.19 -25.86
C SER A 2 -0.70 -37.13 -24.91
N ALA A 3 -0.21 -37.15 -23.67
CA ALA A 3 -0.52 -36.14 -22.68
C ALA A 3 0.27 -34.87 -22.98
N VAL A 4 -0.44 -33.77 -23.16
CA VAL A 4 0.09 -32.43 -23.37
C VAL A 4 0.57 -31.90 -22.01
N VAL A 5 1.86 -31.61 -21.92
CA VAL A 5 2.47 -30.88 -20.80
C VAL A 5 2.12 -29.40 -20.98
N LEU A 6 1.36 -28.84 -20.03
CA LEU A 6 1.12 -27.41 -19.92
C LEU A 6 2.27 -26.79 -19.11
N GLU A 7 3.17 -26.08 -19.79
CA GLU A 7 4.13 -25.19 -19.14
C GLU A 7 3.40 -23.95 -18.61
N ASN A 8 3.20 -23.89 -17.29
CA ASN A 8 2.82 -22.65 -16.61
C ASN A 8 4.10 -21.88 -16.26
N GLY A 9 4.43 -20.89 -17.08
CA GLY A 9 5.50 -19.92 -16.78
C GLY A 9 5.04 -18.87 -15.76
N SER A 10 5.92 -18.57 -14.81
CA SER A 10 5.78 -17.54 -13.79
C SER A 10 5.54 -16.15 -14.40
N PRO A 11 4.63 -15.31 -13.87
CA PRO A 11 4.36 -13.98 -14.41
C PRO A 11 5.36 -12.96 -13.83
N GLY A 12 6.64 -13.11 -14.21
CA GLY A 12 7.67 -12.10 -13.99
C GLY A 12 8.20 -11.64 -15.34
N ARG A 13 8.08 -10.35 -15.65
CA ARG A 13 8.65 -9.80 -16.88
C ARG A 13 10.19 -9.80 -16.75
N LYS A 14 10.85 -10.76 -17.40
CA LYS A 14 12.32 -10.79 -17.52
C LYS A 14 12.78 -9.57 -18.34
N LEU A 15 13.24 -8.52 -17.67
CA LEU A 15 14.14 -7.56 -18.29
C LEU A 15 15.51 -8.25 -18.51
N SER A 16 16.24 -7.81 -19.53
CA SER A 16 17.52 -8.39 -19.95
C SER A 16 18.48 -8.54 -18.76
N GLU A 17 18.99 -9.75 -18.56
CA GLU A 17 19.88 -10.20 -17.47
C GLU A 17 19.25 -10.49 -16.09
N GLY A 18 18.14 -11.24 -16.05
CA GLY A 18 17.93 -12.27 -15.00
C GLY A 18 17.93 -11.88 -13.51
N GLN A 19 17.88 -10.60 -13.16
CA GLN A 19 17.77 -10.13 -11.78
C GLN A 19 16.30 -9.97 -11.37
N GLU A 20 15.94 -10.56 -10.23
CA GLU A 20 14.61 -10.43 -9.62
C GLU A 20 14.50 -9.11 -8.86
N THR A 21 13.45 -8.33 -9.16
CA THR A 21 13.10 -7.09 -8.46
C THR A 21 11.88 -7.31 -7.56
N SER A 22 11.60 -6.36 -6.66
CA SER A 22 10.39 -6.38 -5.83
C SER A 22 9.14 -5.84 -6.53
N TYR A 23 9.27 -5.37 -7.78
CA TYR A 23 8.13 -4.91 -8.56
C TYR A 23 7.29 -6.11 -9.00
N ILE A 24 6.00 -6.04 -8.71
CA ILE A 24 5.02 -7.06 -9.08
C ILE A 24 3.89 -6.38 -9.86
N GLU A 25 3.78 -6.74 -11.14
CA GLU A 25 2.75 -6.24 -12.05
C GLU A 25 1.35 -6.70 -11.59
N ASP A 26 0.35 -5.81 -11.66
CA ASP A 26 -1.01 -6.15 -11.26
C ASP A 26 -1.75 -7.01 -12.29
N ASN A 27 -2.45 -8.02 -11.78
CA ASN A 27 -3.30 -8.88 -12.58
C ASN A 27 -4.75 -8.37 -12.59
N SER A 28 -5.47 -8.73 -13.65
CA SER A 28 -6.91 -8.51 -13.73
C SER A 28 -7.64 -9.74 -13.19
N SER A 29 -8.61 -9.54 -12.28
CA SER A 29 -9.54 -10.61 -11.92
C SER A 29 -10.37 -11.03 -13.14
N GLN A 30 -10.95 -12.24 -13.12
CA GLN A 30 -11.81 -12.72 -14.22
C GLN A 30 -12.93 -11.72 -14.60
N ASN A 31 -13.37 -10.89 -13.66
CA ASN A 31 -14.43 -9.90 -13.86
C ASN A 31 -13.94 -8.46 -14.11
N GLY A 32 -12.64 -8.18 -13.94
CA GLY A 32 -12.05 -6.86 -14.10
C GLY A 32 -12.57 -5.81 -13.13
N ALA A 33 -12.06 -4.59 -13.25
CA ALA A 33 -12.64 -3.42 -12.60
C ALA A 33 -12.67 -2.28 -13.60
N ILE A 34 -13.88 -1.90 -14.01
CA ILE A 34 -14.15 -0.68 -14.78
C ILE A 34 -14.95 0.23 -13.87
N SER A 35 -14.51 1.46 -13.72
CA SER A 35 -15.26 2.50 -13.05
C SER A 35 -15.45 3.69 -13.97
N LEU A 36 -16.70 4.15 -14.08
CA LEU A 36 -17.00 5.47 -14.62
C LEU A 36 -17.34 6.40 -13.49
N ILE A 37 -16.73 7.58 -13.55
CA ILE A 37 -17.00 8.69 -12.66
C ILE A 37 -17.56 9.80 -13.53
N PHE A 38 -18.73 10.31 -13.17
CA PHE A 38 -19.30 11.45 -13.86
C PHE A 38 -20.15 12.32 -12.94
N SER A 39 -20.22 13.61 -13.24
CA SER A 39 -21.04 14.58 -12.52
C SER A 39 -22.22 15.01 -13.38
N LEU A 40 -23.41 15.09 -12.77
CA LEU A 40 -24.63 15.58 -13.40
C LEU A 40 -25.19 16.77 -12.65
N LYS A 41 -25.78 17.71 -13.38
CA LYS A 41 -26.61 18.75 -12.80
C LYS A 41 -27.91 18.19 -12.24
N GLU A 42 -28.32 18.71 -11.09
CA GLU A 42 -29.59 18.39 -10.45
C GLU A 42 -30.73 19.00 -11.27
N GLU A 43 -31.48 18.11 -11.91
CA GLU A 43 -32.71 18.44 -12.63
C GLU A 43 -33.68 17.25 -12.54
N VAL A 44 -34.97 17.53 -12.69
CA VAL A 44 -36.01 16.49 -12.63
C VAL A 44 -35.74 15.46 -13.74
N GLY A 45 -35.42 14.23 -13.32
CA GLY A 45 -35.19 13.12 -14.23
C GLY A 45 -33.76 12.96 -14.75
N ALA A 46 -32.78 13.78 -14.34
CA ALA A 46 -31.38 13.62 -14.77
C ALA A 46 -30.83 12.22 -14.48
N LEU A 47 -31.02 11.72 -13.25
CA LEU A 47 -30.60 10.36 -12.90
C LEU A 47 -31.33 9.31 -13.74
N ALA A 48 -32.65 9.45 -13.90
CA ALA A 48 -33.43 8.50 -14.69
C ALA A 48 -32.97 8.48 -16.16
N LYS A 49 -32.61 9.64 -16.73
CA LYS A 49 -32.05 9.75 -18.09
C LYS A 49 -30.74 8.97 -18.21
N VAL A 50 -29.87 9.04 -17.21
CA VAL A 50 -28.62 8.29 -17.19
C VAL A 50 -28.83 6.80 -16.93
N LEU A 51 -29.69 6.41 -16.00
CA LEU A 51 -29.98 4.99 -15.76
C LEU A 51 -30.62 4.32 -16.98
N ARG A 52 -31.52 5.02 -17.68
CA ARG A 52 -32.10 4.55 -18.94
C ARG A 52 -31.03 4.34 -20.01
N LEU A 53 -30.05 5.23 -20.10
CA LEU A 53 -28.92 5.04 -21.02
C LEU A 53 -28.19 3.71 -20.75
N PHE A 54 -27.94 3.36 -19.48
CA PHE A 54 -27.33 2.08 -19.14
C PHE A 54 -28.27 0.89 -19.43
N GLU A 55 -29.55 1.03 -19.10
CA GLU A 55 -30.59 0.00 -19.33
C GLU A 55 -30.75 -0.32 -20.83
N GLU A 56 -30.89 0.71 -21.68
CA GLU A 56 -31.06 0.59 -23.14
C GLU A 56 -29.86 -0.06 -23.82
N ASN A 57 -28.67 0.05 -23.22
CA ASN A 57 -27.43 -0.54 -23.70
C ASN A 57 -27.11 -1.89 -23.04
N ALA A 58 -28.06 -2.47 -22.28
CA ALA A 58 -27.93 -3.73 -21.56
C ALA A 58 -26.69 -3.79 -20.63
N ILE A 59 -26.34 -2.65 -20.04
CA ILE A 59 -25.19 -2.53 -19.14
C ILE A 59 -25.62 -2.79 -17.71
N ASN A 60 -25.00 -3.80 -17.10
CA ASN A 60 -25.21 -4.10 -15.70
C ASN A 60 -24.32 -3.23 -14.82
N LEU A 61 -24.96 -2.39 -14.01
CA LEU A 61 -24.28 -1.59 -13.00
C LEU A 61 -24.19 -2.41 -11.71
N THR A 62 -23.03 -3.03 -11.49
CA THR A 62 -22.76 -3.84 -10.29
C THR A 62 -22.81 -3.01 -9.01
N HIS A 63 -22.56 -1.71 -9.13
CA HIS A 63 -22.74 -0.75 -8.05
C HIS A 63 -22.91 0.67 -8.64
N ILE A 64 -23.83 1.42 -8.05
CA ILE A 64 -24.09 2.82 -8.34
C ILE A 64 -24.15 3.54 -7.01
N GLU A 65 -23.25 4.48 -6.83
CA GLU A 65 -23.31 5.41 -5.73
C GLU A 65 -23.52 6.81 -6.30
N SER A 66 -24.58 7.47 -5.85
CA SER A 66 -24.77 8.91 -6.09
C SER A 66 -24.56 9.66 -4.78
N ARG A 67 -23.85 10.78 -4.87
CA ARG A 67 -23.66 11.69 -3.73
C ARG A 67 -23.91 13.11 -4.19
N PRO A 68 -24.54 13.96 -3.36
CA PRO A 68 -24.52 15.38 -3.60
C PRO A 68 -23.06 15.79 -3.79
N SER A 69 -22.78 16.56 -4.85
CA SER A 69 -21.44 17.09 -5.01
C SER A 69 -21.13 17.95 -3.79
N ARG A 70 -19.98 17.69 -3.16
CA ARG A 70 -19.47 18.55 -2.08
C ARG A 70 -19.21 19.98 -2.56
N LEU A 71 -19.14 20.17 -3.87
CA LEU A 71 -18.64 21.36 -4.56
C LEU A 71 -19.79 22.23 -5.08
N LYS A 72 -20.71 21.62 -5.84
CA LYS A 72 -21.85 22.30 -6.47
C LYS A 72 -23.14 21.78 -5.87
N LYS A 73 -23.87 22.68 -5.19
CA LYS A 73 -25.10 22.33 -4.48
C LYS A 73 -26.19 21.76 -5.39
N ASP A 74 -26.09 22.07 -6.69
CA ASP A 74 -26.98 21.63 -7.75
C ASP A 74 -26.33 20.56 -8.64
N GLU A 75 -25.35 19.79 -8.17
CA GLU A 75 -24.84 18.61 -8.89
C GLU A 75 -24.78 17.36 -8.01
N TYR A 76 -24.85 16.20 -8.68
CA TYR A 76 -24.60 14.89 -8.10
C TYR A 76 -23.39 14.25 -8.79
N GLU A 77 -22.49 13.69 -7.97
CA GLU A 77 -21.40 12.84 -8.44
C GLU A 77 -21.85 11.39 -8.43
N PHE A 78 -21.60 10.70 -9.53
CA PHE A 78 -21.93 9.29 -9.73
C PHE A 78 -20.65 8.47 -9.84
N PHE A 79 -20.62 7.40 -9.04
CA PHE A 79 -19.56 6.43 -8.97
C PHE A 79 -20.17 5.11 -9.39
N THR A 80 -19.82 4.66 -10.58
CA THR A 80 -20.39 3.44 -11.15
C THR A 80 -19.33 2.39 -11.34
N TYR A 81 -19.72 1.14 -11.12
CA TYR A 81 -18.90 -0.01 -11.41
C TYR A 81 -19.59 -0.92 -12.40
N LEU A 82 -18.84 -1.26 -13.42
CA LEU A 82 -19.31 -1.99 -14.59
C LEU A 82 -18.63 -3.35 -14.63
N ASP A 83 -19.36 -4.35 -15.13
CA ASP A 83 -18.74 -5.62 -15.47
C ASP A 83 -17.97 -5.54 -16.79
N LYS A 84 -17.02 -6.47 -17.01
CA LYS A 84 -16.29 -6.56 -18.30
C LYS A 84 -17.21 -6.77 -19.51
N ARG A 85 -18.43 -7.31 -19.32
CA ARG A 85 -19.38 -7.55 -20.42
C ARG A 85 -19.86 -6.23 -21.03
N SER A 86 -19.76 -5.15 -20.28
CA SER A 86 -20.14 -3.80 -20.67
C SER A 86 -19.11 -3.10 -21.58
N MET A 87 -17.90 -3.65 -21.75
CA MET A 87 -16.81 -3.07 -22.55
C MET A 87 -17.17 -2.71 -24.00
N PRO A 88 -17.89 -3.56 -24.78
CA PRO A 88 -18.16 -3.25 -26.18
C PRO A 88 -19.01 -1.99 -26.38
N VAL A 89 -19.81 -1.61 -25.37
CA VAL A 89 -20.77 -0.51 -25.44
C VAL A 89 -20.29 0.71 -24.62
N LEU A 90 -19.24 0.54 -23.83
CA LEU A 90 -18.71 1.55 -22.92
C LEU A 90 -18.29 2.84 -23.62
N ALA A 91 -17.58 2.73 -24.75
CA ALA A 91 -17.15 3.88 -25.54
C ALA A 91 -18.34 4.73 -26.02
N ASN A 92 -19.46 4.09 -26.37
CA ASN A 92 -20.67 4.79 -26.79
C ASN A 92 -21.32 5.52 -25.61
N ILE A 93 -21.41 4.88 -24.44
CA ILE A 93 -21.95 5.51 -23.23
C ILE A 93 -21.10 6.72 -22.81
N ILE A 94 -19.77 6.59 -22.80
CA ILE A 94 -18.87 7.70 -22.48
C ILE A 94 -19.08 8.86 -23.46
N LYS A 95 -19.24 8.57 -24.75
CA LYS A 95 -19.53 9.59 -25.77
C LYS A 95 -20.84 10.31 -25.47
N ILE A 96 -21.92 9.58 -25.17
CA ILE A 96 -23.24 10.15 -24.85
C ILE A 96 -23.17 10.98 -23.56
N LEU A 97 -22.52 10.46 -22.52
CA LEU A 97 -22.32 11.18 -21.26
C LEU A 97 -21.57 12.50 -21.47
N ARG A 98 -20.50 12.49 -22.28
CA ARG A 98 -19.69 13.69 -22.54
C ARG A 98 -20.39 14.70 -23.45
N HIS A 99 -21.01 14.25 -24.54
CA HIS A 99 -21.54 15.13 -25.59
C HIS A 99 -23.01 15.49 -25.40
N ASP A 100 -23.86 14.51 -25.11
CA ASP A 100 -25.32 14.71 -25.09
C ASP A 100 -25.81 15.13 -23.70
N ILE A 101 -25.11 14.71 -22.66
CA ILE A 101 -25.41 15.04 -21.26
C ILE A 101 -24.49 16.15 -20.74
N GLY A 102 -23.32 16.36 -21.36
CA GLY A 102 -22.38 17.40 -20.95
C GLY A 102 -21.64 17.10 -19.63
N ALA A 103 -21.55 15.82 -19.25
CA ALA A 103 -20.87 15.40 -18.04
C ALA A 103 -19.36 15.30 -18.26
N THR A 104 -18.57 15.68 -17.25
CA THR A 104 -17.16 15.30 -17.16
C THR A 104 -17.11 13.81 -16.83
N VAL A 105 -16.39 13.01 -17.64
CA VAL A 105 -16.33 11.55 -17.47
C VAL A 105 -14.88 11.08 -17.43
N HIS A 106 -14.53 10.35 -16.37
CA HIS A 106 -13.27 9.62 -16.27
C HIS A 106 -13.52 8.12 -16.37
N GLU A 107 -12.75 7.46 -17.24
CA GLU A 107 -12.75 6.01 -17.40
C GLU A 107 -11.51 5.43 -16.71
N LEU A 108 -11.76 4.68 -15.64
CA LEU A 108 -10.73 3.95 -14.91
C LEU A 108 -10.85 2.46 -15.23
N SER A 109 -9.77 1.87 -15.73
CA SER A 109 -9.73 0.46 -16.10
C SER A 109 -8.53 -0.24 -15.51
N ARG A 110 -8.75 -1.43 -14.93
CA ARG A 110 -7.67 -2.31 -14.46
C ARG A 110 -6.97 -3.04 -15.61
N ASP A 111 -7.63 -3.17 -16.76
CA ASP A 111 -7.05 -3.81 -17.95
C ASP A 111 -6.15 -2.86 -18.76
N LYS A 112 -6.02 -1.59 -18.32
CA LYS A 112 -5.08 -0.59 -18.85
C LYS A 112 -5.17 -0.42 -20.37
N THR A 113 -6.39 -0.45 -20.91
CA THR A 113 -6.64 -0.21 -22.33
C THR A 113 -6.17 1.19 -22.73
N LYS A 114 -5.80 1.35 -24.01
CA LYS A 114 -5.34 2.65 -24.55
C LYS A 114 -6.34 3.76 -24.20
N ASP A 115 -5.82 4.92 -23.79
CA ASP A 115 -6.58 6.12 -23.39
C ASP A 115 -7.40 5.98 -22.09
N THR A 116 -7.11 4.97 -21.26
CA THR A 116 -7.71 4.83 -19.91
C THR A 116 -6.71 5.12 -18.80
N VAL A 117 -7.23 5.54 -17.64
CA VAL A 117 -6.43 5.68 -16.43
C VAL A 117 -6.39 4.34 -15.69
N PRO A 118 -5.21 3.88 -15.22
CA PRO A 118 -5.13 2.71 -14.36
C PRO A 118 -6.07 2.82 -13.17
N TRP A 119 -6.93 1.82 -12.97
CA TRP A 119 -7.90 1.82 -11.87
C TRP A 119 -7.21 1.89 -10.50
N PHE A 120 -7.83 2.60 -9.57
CA PHE A 120 -7.41 2.67 -8.16
C PHE A 120 -8.65 2.75 -7.25
N PRO A 121 -8.56 2.25 -5.99
CA PRO A 121 -9.66 2.36 -5.02
C PRO A 121 -9.93 3.82 -4.66
N ARG A 122 -11.21 4.22 -4.62
CA ARG A 122 -11.60 5.59 -4.22
C ARG A 122 -12.02 5.69 -2.77
N THR A 123 -12.51 4.60 -2.20
CA THR A 123 -12.88 4.47 -0.80
C THR A 123 -12.01 3.41 -0.12
N ILE A 124 -11.78 3.55 1.18
CA ILE A 124 -11.00 2.55 1.94
C ILE A 124 -11.63 1.14 1.90
N GLN A 125 -12.94 1.04 1.70
CA GLN A 125 -13.66 -0.22 1.59
C GLN A 125 -13.34 -0.96 0.28
N GLU A 126 -13.00 -0.26 -0.79
CA GLU A 126 -12.67 -0.87 -2.08
C GLU A 126 -11.38 -1.68 -2.08
N LEU A 127 -10.54 -1.55 -1.04
CA LEU A 127 -9.37 -2.39 -0.84
C LEU A 127 -9.74 -3.88 -0.78
N ASP A 128 -10.94 -4.22 -0.31
CA ASP A 128 -11.44 -5.60 -0.26
C ASP A 128 -11.57 -6.26 -1.64
N ARG A 129 -11.62 -5.48 -2.72
CA ARG A 129 -11.82 -6.01 -4.08
C ARG A 129 -10.57 -6.65 -4.66
N PHE A 130 -9.39 -6.28 -4.18
CA PHE A 130 -8.12 -6.78 -4.70
C PHE A 130 -7.22 -7.39 -3.63
N ALA A 131 -7.55 -7.26 -2.34
CA ALA A 131 -6.74 -7.85 -1.27
C ALA A 131 -6.58 -9.38 -1.33
N ASN A 132 -7.36 -10.07 -2.17
CA ASN A 132 -7.25 -11.51 -2.42
C ASN A 132 -6.51 -11.86 -3.73
N GLN A 133 -6.01 -10.87 -4.46
CA GLN A 133 -5.24 -11.07 -5.70
C GLN A 133 -3.77 -11.33 -5.36
N ILE A 134 -3.52 -12.47 -4.73
CA ILE A 134 -2.19 -12.90 -4.30
C ILE A 134 -1.40 -13.42 -5.49
N LEU A 135 -0.15 -12.99 -5.61
CA LEU A 135 0.73 -13.35 -6.72
C LEU A 135 1.82 -14.35 -6.31
N SER A 136 2.28 -14.29 -5.07
CA SER A 136 3.24 -15.24 -4.50
C SER A 136 3.13 -15.34 -2.98
N TYR A 137 3.80 -16.34 -2.40
CA TYR A 137 3.92 -16.52 -0.94
C TYR A 137 2.58 -16.61 -0.20
N GLY A 138 1.58 -17.19 -0.87
CA GLY A 138 0.25 -17.46 -0.31
C GLY A 138 0.20 -18.75 0.50
N ALA A 139 -0.77 -19.60 0.19
CA ALA A 139 -0.89 -20.93 0.81
C ALA A 139 0.06 -21.97 0.18
N GLU A 140 0.43 -21.78 -1.10
CA GLU A 140 1.40 -22.60 -1.80
C GLU A 140 2.80 -22.01 -1.63
N LEU A 141 3.77 -22.87 -1.34
CA LEU A 141 5.15 -22.50 -1.08
C LEU A 141 6.04 -23.03 -2.20
N ASP A 142 7.07 -22.28 -2.54
CA ASP A 142 8.08 -22.70 -3.51
C ASP A 142 8.87 -23.91 -3.00
N ALA A 143 9.44 -24.68 -3.93
CA ALA A 143 10.08 -25.96 -3.62
C ALA A 143 11.34 -25.82 -2.73
N ASP A 144 11.98 -24.65 -2.77
CA ASP A 144 13.16 -24.26 -2.00
C ASP A 144 12.82 -23.61 -0.65
N HIS A 145 11.54 -23.29 -0.40
CA HIS A 145 11.07 -22.76 0.88
C HIS A 145 11.35 -23.77 2.02
N PRO A 146 11.89 -23.36 3.18
CA PRO A 146 12.28 -24.27 4.27
C PRO A 146 11.12 -25.12 4.81
N GLY A 147 9.89 -24.60 4.73
CA GLY A 147 8.66 -25.29 5.11
C GLY A 147 7.99 -26.12 3.99
N PHE A 148 8.56 -26.22 2.78
CA PHE A 148 7.90 -26.90 1.65
C PHE A 148 7.59 -28.38 1.92
N LYS A 149 8.48 -29.06 2.65
CA LYS A 149 8.33 -30.48 3.02
C LYS A 149 7.57 -30.71 4.31
N ASP A 150 7.22 -29.65 5.05
CA ASP A 150 6.48 -29.74 6.30
C ASP A 150 4.96 -29.67 6.03
N PRO A 151 4.21 -30.78 6.17
CA PRO A 151 2.76 -30.77 5.95
C PRO A 151 2.01 -29.96 7.01
N VAL A 152 2.52 -29.86 8.25
CA VAL A 152 1.90 -29.11 9.34
C VAL A 152 2.06 -27.61 9.06
N TYR A 153 3.26 -27.17 8.70
CA TYR A 153 3.50 -25.77 8.34
C TYR A 153 2.67 -25.31 7.13
N ARG A 154 2.55 -26.15 6.08
CA ARG A 154 1.70 -25.84 4.92
C ARG A 154 0.22 -25.72 5.28
N ALA A 155 -0.29 -26.66 6.08
CA ALA A 155 -1.67 -26.58 6.57
C ALA A 155 -1.90 -25.34 7.43
N ARG A 156 -0.90 -24.98 8.26
CA ARG A 156 -0.91 -23.78 9.09
C ARG A 156 -0.89 -22.50 8.25
N ARG A 157 -0.10 -22.43 7.17
CA ARG A 157 -0.11 -21.32 6.20
C ARG A 157 -1.45 -21.15 5.51
N LYS A 158 -2.08 -22.26 5.11
CA LYS A 158 -3.44 -22.22 4.55
C LYS A 158 -4.45 -21.63 5.52
N GLN A 159 -4.37 -21.97 6.82
CA GLN A 159 -5.24 -21.37 7.84
C GLN A 159 -5.12 -19.84 7.89
N PHE A 160 -3.90 -19.29 7.86
CA PHE A 160 -3.68 -17.84 7.82
C PHE A 160 -4.19 -17.21 6.52
N ALA A 161 -3.97 -17.88 5.38
CA ALA A 161 -4.48 -17.41 4.09
C ALA A 161 -6.01 -17.36 4.08
N ASP A 162 -6.68 -18.38 4.63
CA ASP A 162 -8.14 -18.44 4.73
C ASP A 162 -8.69 -17.29 5.61
N ILE A 163 -7.99 -16.89 6.67
CA ILE A 163 -8.36 -15.70 7.47
C ILE A 163 -8.32 -14.45 6.58
N ALA A 164 -7.22 -14.21 5.88
CA ALA A 164 -7.05 -13.03 5.03
C ALA A 164 -8.07 -12.99 3.88
N TYR A 165 -8.36 -14.13 3.25
CA TYR A 165 -9.33 -14.23 2.15
C TYR A 165 -10.76 -13.88 2.57
N ASN A 166 -11.12 -14.18 3.82
CA ASN A 166 -12.44 -13.93 4.38
C ASN A 166 -12.56 -12.59 5.11
N TYR A 167 -11.45 -11.94 5.44
CA TYR A 167 -11.47 -10.62 6.06
C TYR A 167 -12.05 -9.55 5.12
N ARG A 168 -12.89 -8.69 5.69
CA ARG A 168 -13.45 -7.50 5.03
C ARG A 168 -13.24 -6.26 5.89
N HIS A 169 -13.08 -5.11 5.24
CA HIS A 169 -12.91 -3.83 5.90
C HIS A 169 -14.04 -3.55 6.90
N GLY A 170 -13.67 -3.10 8.10
CA GLY A 170 -14.59 -2.79 9.19
C GLY A 170 -14.80 -3.95 10.18
N GLN A 171 -14.32 -5.15 9.86
CA GLN A 171 -14.27 -6.25 10.82
C GLN A 171 -13.06 -6.11 11.75
N PRO A 172 -13.14 -6.58 13.01
CA PRO A 172 -11.94 -6.79 13.81
C PRO A 172 -11.08 -7.88 13.16
N ILE A 173 -9.75 -7.72 13.21
CA ILE A 173 -8.83 -8.72 12.66
C ILE A 173 -8.90 -9.99 13.53
N PRO A 174 -9.14 -11.18 12.95
CA PRO A 174 -9.24 -12.40 13.72
C PRO A 174 -7.96 -12.70 14.50
N GLN A 175 -8.12 -12.93 15.80
CA GLN A 175 -7.03 -13.36 16.67
C GLN A 175 -6.61 -14.79 16.34
N VAL A 176 -5.32 -15.06 16.41
CA VAL A 176 -4.75 -16.39 16.19
C VAL A 176 -3.99 -16.85 17.42
N GLN A 177 -4.34 -18.03 17.92
CA GLN A 177 -3.54 -18.70 18.94
C GLN A 177 -2.28 -19.29 18.29
N TYR A 178 -1.13 -18.63 18.50
CA TYR A 178 0.17 -19.12 18.06
C TYR A 178 0.65 -20.28 18.93
N THR A 179 1.31 -21.27 18.31
CA THR A 179 1.87 -22.44 19.01
C THR A 179 3.11 -22.05 19.84
N GLU A 180 3.54 -22.95 20.73
CA GLU A 180 4.78 -22.74 21.48
C GLU A 180 6.02 -22.68 20.57
N GLU A 181 6.02 -23.43 19.47
CA GLU A 181 7.12 -23.40 18.49
C GLU A 181 7.16 -22.07 17.71
N GLU A 182 5.99 -21.57 17.31
CA GLU A 182 5.85 -20.25 16.68
C GLU A 182 6.35 -19.16 17.63
N LYS A 183 5.91 -19.16 18.89
CA LYS A 183 6.38 -18.21 19.91
C LYS A 183 7.87 -18.32 20.19
N LYS A 184 8.45 -19.52 20.19
CA LYS A 184 9.91 -19.72 20.36
C LYS A 184 10.70 -19.13 19.18
N THR A 185 10.19 -19.27 17.96
CA THR A 185 10.78 -18.66 16.76
C THR A 185 10.76 -17.14 16.88
N TRP A 186 9.60 -16.56 17.23
CA TRP A 186 9.47 -15.14 17.51
C TRP A 186 10.44 -14.66 18.58
N GLY A 187 10.48 -15.31 19.75
CA GLY A 187 11.36 -14.90 20.85
C GLY A 187 12.83 -14.92 20.48
N THR A 188 13.25 -15.86 19.64
CA THR A 188 14.62 -15.93 19.12
C THR A 188 14.96 -14.72 18.24
N VAL A 189 14.05 -14.32 17.35
CA VAL A 189 14.21 -13.15 16.47
C VAL A 189 14.15 -11.86 17.29
N PHE A 190 13.12 -11.73 18.14
CA PHE A 190 12.87 -10.57 19.00
C PHE A 190 14.07 -10.25 19.89
N ARG A 191 14.58 -11.22 20.66
CA ARG A 191 15.71 -11.03 21.57
C ARG A 191 16.96 -10.56 20.83
N THR A 192 17.25 -11.19 19.70
CA THR A 192 18.44 -10.90 18.89
C THR A 192 18.39 -9.48 18.33
N LEU A 193 17.28 -9.10 17.68
CA LEU A 193 17.13 -7.76 17.10
C LEU A 193 17.05 -6.66 18.15
N LYS A 194 16.32 -6.89 19.26
CA LYS A 194 16.20 -5.93 20.36
C LYS A 194 17.56 -5.55 20.95
N SER A 195 18.51 -6.48 20.97
CA SER A 195 19.87 -6.21 21.45
C SER A 195 20.63 -5.19 20.57
N LEU A 196 20.23 -5.03 19.30
CA LEU A 196 20.85 -4.11 18.35
C LEU A 196 20.12 -2.78 18.18
N TYR A 197 18.80 -2.72 18.44
CA TYR A 197 18.00 -1.52 18.14
C TYR A 197 18.52 -0.24 18.77
N LYS A 198 18.95 -0.30 20.04
CA LYS A 198 19.48 0.87 20.76
C LYS A 198 20.65 1.55 20.01
N THR A 199 21.48 0.76 19.33
CA THR A 199 22.67 1.26 18.64
C THR A 199 22.44 1.46 17.15
N HIS A 200 21.67 0.60 16.49
CA HIS A 200 21.55 0.56 15.02
C HIS A 200 20.28 1.23 14.48
N ALA A 201 19.16 1.14 15.19
CA ALA A 201 17.90 1.70 14.73
C ALA A 201 17.87 3.24 14.88
N CYS A 202 17.06 3.88 14.06
CA CYS A 202 16.74 5.30 14.14
C CYS A 202 16.06 5.66 15.46
N TYR A 203 16.00 6.98 15.74
CA TYR A 203 15.38 7.51 16.94
C TYR A 203 13.91 7.11 17.05
N GLU A 204 13.15 7.24 15.96
CA GLU A 204 11.70 7.03 15.91
C GLU A 204 11.34 5.59 16.27
N HIS A 205 12.09 4.61 15.76
CA HIS A 205 11.94 3.21 16.16
C HIS A 205 12.16 3.05 17.67
N ASN A 206 13.28 3.56 18.20
CA ASN A 206 13.60 3.45 19.63
C ASN A 206 12.65 4.26 20.54
N HIS A 207 12.00 5.30 20.00
CA HIS A 207 11.00 6.10 20.70
C HIS A 207 9.67 5.33 20.85
N ILE A 208 9.22 4.67 19.79
CA ILE A 208 7.94 3.95 19.75
C ILE A 208 8.05 2.56 20.37
N PHE A 209 9.17 1.84 20.21
CA PHE A 209 9.28 0.45 20.63
C PHE A 209 8.87 0.18 22.10
N PRO A 210 9.27 1.01 23.09
CA PRO A 210 8.81 0.83 24.48
C PRO A 210 7.29 0.97 24.66
N LEU A 211 6.61 1.75 23.81
CA LEU A 211 5.15 1.88 23.82
C LEU A 211 4.49 0.60 23.28
N LEU A 212 5.08 -0.02 22.26
CA LEU A 212 4.62 -1.31 21.73
C LEU A 212 4.80 -2.43 22.77
N GLU A 213 5.91 -2.44 23.51
CA GLU A 213 6.12 -3.38 24.62
C GLU A 213 5.03 -3.21 25.70
N LYS A 214 4.70 -1.95 26.01
CA LYS A 214 3.76 -1.60 27.08
C LYS A 214 2.29 -1.82 26.72
N TYR A 215 1.87 -1.47 25.50
CA TYR A 215 0.46 -1.41 25.13
C TYR A 215 0.03 -2.45 24.09
N CYS A 216 0.97 -3.01 23.32
CA CYS A 216 0.67 -3.99 22.27
C CYS A 216 1.20 -5.40 22.57
N GLY A 217 1.82 -5.60 23.74
CA GLY A 217 2.31 -6.91 24.15
C GLY A 217 3.52 -7.40 23.34
N PHE A 218 4.34 -6.48 22.80
CA PHE A 218 5.62 -6.82 22.17
C PHE A 218 6.57 -7.34 23.23
N ARG A 219 6.67 -8.66 23.35
CA ARG A 219 7.55 -9.34 24.32
C ARG A 219 8.19 -10.55 23.67
N GLU A 220 9.30 -11.00 24.24
CA GLU A 220 10.00 -12.20 23.78
C GLU A 220 9.10 -13.46 23.85
N ASP A 221 8.19 -13.52 24.81
CA ASP A 221 7.31 -14.67 25.08
C ASP A 221 5.93 -14.60 24.40
N ASN A 222 5.67 -13.55 23.60
CA ASN A 222 4.35 -13.29 23.06
C ASN A 222 4.41 -12.66 21.65
N ILE A 223 3.74 -13.30 20.68
CA ILE A 223 3.51 -12.70 19.36
C ILE A 223 2.30 -11.76 19.46
N PRO A 224 2.47 -10.45 19.16
CA PRO A 224 1.36 -9.50 19.14
C PRO A 224 0.27 -9.88 18.14
N GLN A 225 -0.98 -9.63 18.51
CA GLN A 225 -2.12 -9.83 17.64
C GLN A 225 -2.33 -8.58 16.78
N LEU A 226 -2.69 -8.77 15.50
CA LEU A 226 -2.80 -7.65 14.55
C LEU A 226 -3.90 -6.65 14.91
N GLU A 227 -5.00 -7.08 15.54
CA GLU A 227 -6.10 -6.18 15.92
C GLU A 227 -5.61 -5.13 16.91
N GLU A 228 -4.94 -5.56 17.98
CA GLU A 228 -4.40 -4.70 19.04
C GLU A 228 -3.37 -3.71 18.48
N VAL A 229 -2.50 -4.20 17.58
CA VAL A 229 -1.51 -3.35 16.90
C VAL A 229 -2.19 -2.36 15.95
N SER A 230 -3.21 -2.79 15.22
CA SER A 230 -4.00 -1.94 14.32
C SER A 230 -4.72 -0.82 15.09
N GLN A 231 -5.29 -1.11 16.26
CA GLN A 231 -5.90 -0.12 17.13
C GLN A 231 -4.87 0.88 17.68
N PHE A 232 -3.69 0.41 18.06
CA PHE A 232 -2.59 1.27 18.48
C PHE A 232 -2.15 2.23 17.36
N LEU A 233 -1.89 1.71 16.15
CA LEU A 233 -1.54 2.52 14.98
C LEU A 233 -2.61 3.58 14.66
N GLN A 234 -3.89 3.21 14.77
CA GLN A 234 -5.00 4.15 14.55
C GLN A 234 -4.97 5.30 15.57
N SER A 235 -4.63 5.00 16.82
CA SER A 235 -4.51 5.99 17.89
C SER A 235 -3.29 6.93 17.74
N CYS A 236 -2.23 6.47 17.07
CA CYS A 236 -1.00 7.26 16.85
C CYS A 236 -1.08 8.12 15.60
N THR A 237 -1.36 7.50 14.45
CA THR A 237 -1.21 8.13 13.13
C THR A 237 -2.41 7.88 12.21
N GLY A 238 -3.42 7.15 12.66
CA GLY A 238 -4.54 6.73 11.82
C GLY A 238 -4.20 5.59 10.85
N PHE A 239 -2.97 5.05 10.90
CA PHE A 239 -2.62 3.82 10.20
C PHE A 239 -3.41 2.64 10.74
N ARG A 240 -3.68 1.65 9.89
CA ARG A 240 -4.32 0.39 10.29
C ARG A 240 -3.74 -0.79 9.55
N LEU A 241 -3.82 -1.95 10.17
CA LEU A 241 -3.41 -3.20 9.55
C LEU A 241 -4.59 -3.83 8.81
N ARG A 242 -4.28 -4.54 7.73
CA ARG A 242 -5.20 -5.42 7.02
C ARG A 242 -4.51 -6.77 6.83
N PRO A 243 -5.08 -7.90 7.30
CA PRO A 243 -4.47 -9.21 7.06
C PRO A 243 -4.42 -9.49 5.55
N VAL A 244 -3.27 -9.97 5.08
CA VAL A 244 -3.04 -10.39 3.69
C VAL A 244 -2.44 -11.79 3.66
N ALA A 245 -2.83 -12.60 2.68
CA ALA A 245 -2.42 -14.00 2.58
C ALA A 245 -0.99 -14.18 2.05
N GLY A 246 -0.47 -13.20 1.30
CA GLY A 246 0.82 -13.23 0.62
C GLY A 246 1.09 -11.90 -0.08
N LEU A 247 1.97 -11.88 -1.09
CA LEU A 247 2.31 -10.65 -1.81
C LEU A 247 1.20 -10.24 -2.78
N LEU A 248 0.82 -8.97 -2.67
CA LEU A 248 -0.04 -8.28 -3.63
C LEU A 248 0.81 -7.70 -4.77
N SER A 249 0.14 -7.25 -5.84
CA SER A 249 0.80 -6.41 -6.82
C SER A 249 1.33 -5.12 -6.18
N SER A 250 2.41 -4.55 -6.73
CA SER A 250 2.95 -3.28 -6.23
C SER A 250 1.90 -2.17 -6.29
N ARG A 251 1.06 -2.15 -7.33
CA ARG A 251 -0.02 -1.17 -7.47
C ARG A 251 -1.04 -1.27 -6.33
N ASP A 252 -1.48 -2.47 -6.00
CA ASP A 252 -2.49 -2.70 -4.97
C ASP A 252 -1.93 -2.42 -3.57
N PHE A 253 -0.71 -2.88 -3.31
CA PHE A 253 -0.04 -2.66 -2.04
C PHE A 253 0.21 -1.18 -1.78
N LEU A 254 0.85 -0.48 -2.72
CA LEU A 254 1.13 0.95 -2.62
C LEU A 254 -0.17 1.76 -2.57
N GLY A 255 -1.19 1.38 -3.34
CA GLY A 255 -2.51 2.00 -3.30
C GLY A 255 -3.16 1.95 -1.91
N GLY A 256 -2.94 0.86 -1.15
CA GLY A 256 -3.37 0.75 0.25
C GLY A 256 -2.74 1.80 1.17
N LEU A 257 -1.46 2.11 0.96
CA LEU A 257 -0.73 3.10 1.77
C LEU A 257 -1.34 4.51 1.66
N ALA A 258 -1.99 4.84 0.53
CA ALA A 258 -2.70 6.11 0.36
C ALA A 258 -3.81 6.32 1.42
N PHE A 259 -4.40 5.22 1.89
CA PHE A 259 -5.44 5.18 2.91
C PHE A 259 -4.89 4.97 4.32
N ARG A 260 -3.55 4.98 4.47
CA ARG A 260 -2.86 4.53 5.69
C ARG A 260 -3.24 3.09 6.06
N VAL A 261 -3.42 2.24 5.06
CA VAL A 261 -3.68 0.81 5.26
C VAL A 261 -2.44 0.03 4.87
N PHE A 262 -1.87 -0.68 5.85
CA PHE A 262 -0.74 -1.57 5.62
C PHE A 262 -1.24 -3.02 5.54
N HIS A 263 -0.97 -3.68 4.43
CA HIS A 263 -1.28 -5.09 4.22
C HIS A 263 -0.21 -5.92 4.93
N CYS A 264 -0.62 -6.69 5.94
CA CYS A 264 0.27 -7.34 6.90
C CYS A 264 0.00 -8.85 6.92
N THR A 265 1.04 -9.67 6.79
CA THR A 265 0.90 -11.11 6.95
C THR A 265 0.68 -11.48 8.43
N GLN A 266 0.06 -12.64 8.68
CA GLN A 266 -0.15 -13.17 10.05
C GLN A 266 0.70 -14.40 10.38
N TYR A 267 1.25 -15.05 9.36
CA TYR A 267 2.07 -16.25 9.54
C TYR A 267 3.47 -15.89 10.03
N ILE A 268 4.15 -16.85 10.66
CA ILE A 268 5.54 -16.71 11.09
C ILE A 268 6.45 -17.62 10.26
N ARG A 269 7.69 -17.21 10.06
CA ARG A 269 8.74 -18.00 9.38
C ARG A 269 8.91 -19.38 10.00
N HIS A 270 9.40 -20.31 9.20
CA HIS A 270 9.61 -21.69 9.63
C HIS A 270 10.71 -21.80 10.71
N GLY A 271 10.44 -22.56 11.77
CA GLY A 271 11.32 -22.65 12.96
C GLY A 271 12.71 -23.24 12.71
N SER A 272 12.94 -23.92 11.59
CA SER A 272 14.27 -24.45 11.22
C SER A 272 15.28 -23.37 10.79
N LYS A 273 14.81 -22.19 10.36
CA LYS A 273 15.65 -21.07 9.91
C LYS A 273 15.16 -19.73 10.49
N PRO A 274 15.21 -19.52 11.82
CA PRO A 274 14.64 -18.34 12.45
C PRO A 274 15.31 -17.02 12.01
N MET A 275 16.56 -17.06 11.56
CA MET A 275 17.33 -15.87 11.16
C MET A 275 17.19 -15.52 9.67
N TYR A 276 16.45 -16.30 8.88
CA TYR A 276 16.31 -16.10 7.44
C TYR A 276 14.87 -16.35 7.01
N THR A 277 14.33 -15.44 6.21
CA THR A 277 13.05 -15.64 5.53
C THR A 277 13.10 -14.98 4.16
N PRO A 278 12.70 -15.69 3.07
CA PRO A 278 12.50 -15.06 1.77
C PRO A 278 11.16 -14.29 1.70
N GLU A 279 10.28 -14.50 2.68
CA GLU A 279 8.94 -13.93 2.73
C GLU A 279 8.81 -12.92 3.89
N PRO A 280 8.00 -11.86 3.76
CA PRO A 280 7.69 -10.94 4.85
C PRO A 280 6.71 -11.61 5.84
N ASP A 281 7.25 -12.30 6.84
CA ASP A 281 6.48 -12.92 7.92
C ASP A 281 6.14 -11.90 9.03
N ILE A 282 5.31 -12.31 10.01
CA ILE A 282 4.88 -11.46 11.14
C ILE A 282 6.06 -10.80 11.90
N CYS A 283 7.26 -11.42 11.91
CA CYS A 283 8.45 -10.80 12.49
C CYS A 283 8.88 -9.56 11.71
N HIS A 284 8.91 -9.66 10.38
CA HIS A 284 9.22 -8.53 9.50
C HIS A 284 8.20 -7.40 9.64
N GLU A 285 6.91 -7.75 9.61
CA GLU A 285 5.83 -6.76 9.69
C GLU A 285 5.83 -6.01 11.01
N LEU A 286 5.87 -6.74 12.13
CA LEU A 286 5.72 -6.14 13.45
C LEU A 286 7.01 -5.47 13.94
N LEU A 287 8.18 -6.04 13.67
CA LEU A 287 9.44 -5.50 14.18
C LEU A 287 10.07 -4.47 13.23
N GLY A 288 9.82 -4.60 11.92
CA GLY A 288 10.32 -3.68 10.91
C GLY A 288 9.40 -2.47 10.72
N HIS A 289 8.16 -2.72 10.29
CA HIS A 289 7.27 -1.66 9.81
C HIS A 289 6.48 -0.93 10.90
N VAL A 290 5.83 -1.67 11.79
CA VAL A 290 4.88 -1.12 12.78
C VAL A 290 5.45 0.02 13.64
N PRO A 291 6.70 -0.04 14.14
CA PRO A 291 7.26 1.05 14.95
C PRO A 291 7.25 2.38 14.19
N LEU A 292 7.60 2.37 12.90
CA LEU A 292 7.66 3.59 12.09
C LEU A 292 6.30 4.04 11.59
N PHE A 293 5.36 3.15 11.30
CA PHE A 293 3.98 3.57 11.02
C PHE A 293 3.29 4.27 12.20
N SER A 294 3.83 4.12 13.42
CA SER A 294 3.37 4.85 14.59
C SER A 294 4.00 6.26 14.71
N ASP A 295 5.04 6.57 13.92
CA ASP A 295 5.60 7.92 13.83
C ASP A 295 4.82 8.77 12.80
N ARG A 296 4.53 10.02 13.17
CA ARG A 296 3.72 10.91 12.33
C ARG A 296 4.42 11.27 11.02
N SER A 297 5.73 11.53 11.05
CA SER A 297 6.46 11.97 9.86
C SER A 297 6.68 10.83 8.89
N PHE A 298 6.97 9.63 9.38
CA PHE A 298 7.06 8.42 8.57
C PHE A 298 5.69 8.01 8.01
N ALA A 299 4.63 8.03 8.81
CA ALA A 299 3.27 7.75 8.33
C ALA A 299 2.85 8.68 7.18
N GLN A 300 3.18 9.98 7.26
CA GLN A 300 2.93 10.92 6.16
C GLN A 300 3.78 10.62 4.93
N PHE A 301 5.06 10.29 5.12
CA PHE A 301 5.97 9.89 4.05
C PHE A 301 5.47 8.65 3.30
N SER A 302 5.12 7.57 4.00
CA SER A 302 4.59 6.35 3.39
C SER A 302 3.24 6.59 2.71
N GLN A 303 2.38 7.44 3.29
CA GLN A 303 1.12 7.83 2.66
C GLN A 303 1.35 8.61 1.36
N GLU A 304 2.36 9.48 1.29
CA GLU A 304 2.69 10.22 0.08
C GLU A 304 3.12 9.29 -1.07
N ILE A 305 3.90 8.23 -0.76
CA ILE A 305 4.21 7.16 -1.74
C ILE A 305 2.91 6.51 -2.23
N GLY A 306 2.00 6.19 -1.31
CA GLY A 306 0.72 5.61 -1.69
C GLY A 306 -0.12 6.51 -2.60
N LEU A 307 -0.20 7.81 -2.29
CA LEU A 307 -0.89 8.80 -3.13
C LEU A 307 -0.25 8.97 -4.51
N ALA A 308 1.09 8.88 -4.59
CA ALA A 308 1.81 8.91 -5.86
C ALA A 308 1.44 7.72 -6.77
N SER A 309 1.11 6.55 -6.19
CA SER A 309 0.75 5.35 -6.95
C SER A 309 -0.63 5.40 -7.62
N LEU A 310 -1.57 6.19 -7.09
CA LEU A 310 -2.98 6.15 -7.52
C LEU A 310 -3.14 6.64 -8.97
N GLY A 311 -3.52 5.74 -9.87
CA GLY A 311 -3.64 6.04 -11.30
C GLY A 311 -2.32 6.26 -12.04
N ALA A 312 -1.17 5.95 -11.42
CA ALA A 312 0.13 6.05 -12.09
C ALA A 312 0.28 4.94 -13.14
N PRO A 313 0.97 5.18 -14.29
CA PRO A 313 1.31 4.11 -15.24
C PRO A 313 2.22 3.06 -14.62
N ASP A 314 2.27 1.86 -15.20
CA ASP A 314 3.06 0.73 -14.66
C ASP A 314 4.55 1.05 -14.54
N GLU A 315 5.14 1.74 -15.52
CA GLU A 315 6.53 2.20 -15.46
C GLU A 315 6.80 3.04 -14.19
N TYR A 316 5.82 3.87 -13.79
CA TYR A 316 5.95 4.67 -12.59
C TYR A 316 5.62 3.89 -11.31
N ILE A 317 4.79 2.85 -11.38
CA ILE A 317 4.61 1.91 -10.26
C ILE A 317 5.93 1.17 -9.99
N GLU A 318 6.64 0.74 -11.03
CA GLU A 318 7.96 0.10 -10.90
C GLU A 318 8.96 1.07 -10.25
N LYS A 319 9.05 2.31 -10.73
CA LYS A 319 9.87 3.36 -10.10
C LYS A 319 9.49 3.59 -8.63
N LEU A 320 8.20 3.67 -8.30
CA LEU A 320 7.72 3.83 -6.93
C LEU A 320 8.02 2.61 -6.06
N ALA A 321 7.95 1.39 -6.61
CA ALA A 321 8.34 0.17 -5.92
C ALA A 321 9.84 0.18 -5.60
N THR A 322 10.69 0.62 -6.53
CA THR A 322 12.13 0.80 -6.29
C THR A 322 12.41 1.89 -5.26
N ILE A 323 11.69 3.02 -5.30
CA ILE A 323 11.80 4.05 -4.25
C ILE A 323 11.39 3.46 -2.89
N TYR A 324 10.28 2.73 -2.83
CA TYR A 324 9.80 2.06 -1.62
C TYR A 324 10.85 1.07 -1.08
N TRP A 325 11.48 0.27 -1.95
CA TRP A 325 12.57 -0.63 -1.61
C TRP A 325 13.74 0.10 -0.93
N PHE A 326 14.25 1.16 -1.55
CA PHE A 326 15.39 1.92 -1.01
C PHE A 326 15.05 2.88 0.12
N THR A 327 13.78 2.94 0.53
CA THR A 327 13.34 3.79 1.63
C THR A 327 12.64 2.98 2.71
N VAL A 328 11.39 2.62 2.53
CA VAL A 328 10.59 1.90 3.53
C VAL A 328 11.18 0.53 3.87
N GLU A 329 11.77 -0.19 2.90
CA GLU A 329 12.35 -1.53 3.15
C GLU A 329 13.83 -1.49 3.60
N PHE A 330 14.68 -0.74 2.89
CA PHE A 330 16.13 -0.72 3.10
C PHE A 330 16.70 0.70 3.26
N GLY A 331 15.92 1.61 3.81
CA GLY A 331 16.35 3.00 4.02
C GLY A 331 17.22 3.22 5.25
N LEU A 332 18.17 4.15 5.12
CA LEU A 332 18.94 4.71 6.21
C LEU A 332 18.59 6.20 6.40
N CYS A 333 18.67 6.71 7.61
CA CYS A 333 18.45 8.13 7.90
C CYS A 333 19.64 8.75 8.63
N LYS A 334 19.82 10.05 8.43
CA LYS A 334 20.79 10.84 9.16
C LYS A 334 20.21 11.24 10.53
N GLN A 335 21.05 11.19 11.56
CA GLN A 335 20.71 11.61 12.92
C GLN A 335 21.91 12.33 13.54
N GLY A 336 21.93 13.65 13.38
CA GLY A 336 23.12 14.46 13.65
C GLY A 336 24.27 14.06 12.71
N ASP A 337 25.43 13.73 13.28
CA ASP A 337 26.59 13.24 12.53
C ASP A 337 26.59 11.71 12.32
N SER A 338 25.57 11.01 12.81
CA SER A 338 25.44 9.56 12.69
C SER A 338 24.42 9.14 11.63
N ILE A 339 24.52 7.90 11.14
CA ILE A 339 23.57 7.27 10.23
C ILE A 339 22.93 6.08 10.95
N LYS A 340 21.61 5.95 10.87
CA LYS A 340 20.83 4.89 11.51
C LYS A 340 19.90 4.20 10.51
N ALA A 341 19.54 2.95 10.80
CA ALA A 341 18.60 2.19 9.99
C ALA A 341 17.14 2.49 10.34
N TYR A 342 16.31 2.63 9.31
CA TYR A 342 14.85 2.70 9.46
C TYR A 342 14.12 1.71 8.54
N GLY A 343 14.77 1.20 7.49
CA GLY A 343 14.16 0.21 6.61
C GLY A 343 13.69 -1.04 7.36
N ALA A 344 12.48 -1.51 7.06
CA ALA A 344 11.89 -2.68 7.70
C ALA A 344 12.68 -3.97 7.47
N GLY A 345 13.21 -4.17 6.26
CA GLY A 345 14.13 -5.25 5.92
C GLY A 345 15.38 -5.24 6.80
N LEU A 346 15.92 -4.06 7.10
CA LEU A 346 17.05 -3.90 8.02
C LEU A 346 16.64 -4.20 9.47
N LEU A 347 15.55 -3.61 9.94
CA LEU A 347 15.10 -3.72 11.34
C LEU A 347 14.55 -5.11 11.70
N SER A 348 14.34 -5.97 10.72
CA SER A 348 13.89 -7.37 10.88
C SER A 348 14.95 -8.42 10.50
N SER A 349 16.12 -7.98 10.02
CA SER A 349 17.24 -8.84 9.63
C SER A 349 18.47 -8.53 10.47
N PHE A 350 18.83 -9.44 11.39
CA PHE A 350 19.99 -9.25 12.26
C PHE A 350 21.29 -9.03 11.48
N GLY A 351 21.53 -9.87 10.47
CA GLY A 351 22.76 -9.81 9.68
C GLY A 351 22.87 -8.51 8.88
N GLU A 352 21.75 -8.08 8.27
CA GLU A 352 21.76 -6.89 7.43
C GLU A 352 21.76 -5.58 8.23
N LEU A 353 21.15 -5.58 9.43
CA LEU A 353 21.21 -4.46 10.36
C LEU A 353 22.66 -4.14 10.78
N GLN A 354 23.48 -5.18 11.03
CA GLN A 354 24.90 -4.98 11.31
C GLN A 354 25.68 -4.59 10.05
N TYR A 355 25.38 -5.23 8.93
CA TYR A 355 26.07 -4.99 7.66
C TYR A 355 25.90 -3.55 7.16
N CYS A 356 24.68 -3.00 7.20
CA CYS A 356 24.36 -1.68 6.65
C CYS A 356 25.16 -0.52 7.30
N LEU A 357 25.62 -0.70 8.54
CA LEU A 357 26.43 0.28 9.29
C LEU A 357 27.91 -0.13 9.44
N SER A 358 28.36 -1.20 8.76
CA SER A 358 29.72 -1.73 8.90
C SER A 358 30.81 -0.98 8.13
N GLY A 359 30.43 0.01 7.30
CA GLY A 359 31.34 0.70 6.38
C GLY A 359 31.69 -0.08 5.11
N LYS A 360 31.19 -1.32 4.96
CA LYS A 360 31.30 -2.12 3.73
C LYS A 360 30.38 -1.64 2.60
N PRO A 361 29.08 -1.35 2.83
CA PRO A 361 28.20 -0.95 1.75
C PRO A 361 28.44 0.49 1.32
N LYS A 362 28.06 0.80 0.07
CA LYS A 362 28.10 2.17 -0.45
C LYS A 362 26.89 2.95 0.07
N LEU A 363 27.13 4.15 0.60
CA LEU A 363 26.07 5.04 1.07
C LEU A 363 25.96 6.25 0.13
N LEU A 364 24.74 6.54 -0.35
CA LEU A 364 24.45 7.70 -1.19
C LEU A 364 23.34 8.56 -0.59
N PRO A 365 23.32 9.88 -0.82
CA PRO A 365 22.18 10.71 -0.44
C PRO A 365 20.93 10.32 -1.25
N LEU A 366 19.76 10.36 -0.60
CA LEU A 366 18.49 10.03 -1.26
C LEU A 366 18.12 11.09 -2.31
N GLU A 367 18.14 10.67 -3.58
CA GLU A 367 17.76 11.44 -4.76
C GLU A 367 16.83 10.59 -5.65
N LEU A 368 15.52 10.86 -5.62
CA LEU A 368 14.52 9.92 -6.14
C LEU A 368 14.63 9.63 -7.64
N GLU A 369 15.04 10.60 -8.46
CA GLU A 369 15.24 10.38 -9.90
C GLU A 369 16.32 9.31 -10.18
N LYS A 370 17.36 9.25 -9.34
CA LYS A 370 18.40 8.22 -9.44
C LYS A 370 17.98 6.94 -8.74
N THR A 371 17.39 7.06 -7.55
CA THR A 371 16.92 5.91 -6.77
C THR A 371 15.89 5.10 -7.54
N ALA A 372 14.95 5.73 -8.25
CA ALA A 372 13.88 5.08 -9.01
C ALA A 372 14.36 4.15 -10.14
N THR A 373 15.61 4.30 -10.58
CA THR A 373 16.23 3.48 -11.64
C THR A 373 17.39 2.64 -11.12
N GLN A 374 17.61 2.61 -9.81
CA GLN A 374 18.69 1.82 -9.20
C GLN A 374 18.29 0.35 -9.19
N GLU A 375 19.12 -0.51 -9.78
CA GLU A 375 18.98 -1.96 -9.72
C GLU A 375 19.31 -2.50 -8.31
N TYR A 376 18.64 -3.57 -7.93
CA TYR A 376 18.81 -4.27 -6.65
C TYR A 376 18.47 -5.75 -6.79
N THR A 377 18.88 -6.53 -5.78
CA THR A 377 18.51 -7.95 -5.62
C THR A 377 17.75 -8.12 -4.32
N VAL A 378 16.79 -9.05 -4.31
CA VAL A 378 15.98 -9.38 -3.13
C VAL A 378 16.57 -10.51 -2.28
N THR A 379 17.60 -11.21 -2.78
CA THR A 379 18.13 -12.43 -2.15
C THR A 379 19.44 -12.23 -1.38
N GLU A 380 20.15 -11.12 -1.61
CA GLU A 380 21.43 -10.80 -0.97
C GLU A 380 21.37 -9.46 -0.23
N PHE A 381 22.35 -9.21 0.64
CA PHE A 381 22.47 -7.91 1.32
C PHE A 381 22.70 -6.80 0.32
N GLN A 382 22.04 -5.66 0.53
CA GLN A 382 22.13 -4.57 -0.44
C GLN A 382 23.55 -3.99 -0.48
N PRO A 383 24.22 -3.97 -1.65
CA PRO A 383 25.56 -3.40 -1.76
C PRO A 383 25.57 -1.87 -1.63
N LEU A 384 24.39 -1.25 -1.76
CA LEU A 384 24.16 0.19 -1.75
C LEU A 384 22.91 0.54 -0.95
N TYR A 385 23.00 1.58 -0.13
CA TYR A 385 21.87 2.16 0.59
C TYR A 385 21.74 3.65 0.31
N TYR A 386 20.50 4.13 0.31
CA TYR A 386 20.21 5.55 0.26
C TYR A 386 19.94 6.11 1.66
N VAL A 387 20.54 7.26 1.95
CA VAL A 387 20.44 7.97 3.23
C VAL A 387 19.50 9.17 3.06
N ALA A 388 18.36 9.12 3.74
CA ALA A 388 17.44 10.25 3.85
C ALA A 388 17.91 11.23 4.92
N GLU A 389 17.77 12.54 4.68
CA GLU A 389 18.10 13.55 5.71
C GLU A 389 17.07 13.54 6.84
N SER A 390 15.79 13.37 6.51
CA SER A 390 14.69 13.16 7.45
C SER A 390 13.47 12.60 6.72
N PHE A 391 12.47 12.09 7.45
CA PHE A 391 11.21 11.65 6.83
C PHE A 391 10.42 12.80 6.19
N ASN A 392 10.54 14.04 6.72
CA ASN A 392 9.94 15.21 6.09
C ASN A 392 10.62 15.57 4.77
N ASP A 393 11.95 15.53 4.70
CA ASP A 393 12.70 15.73 3.45
C ASP A 393 12.36 14.64 2.42
N ALA A 394 12.31 13.37 2.84
CA ALA A 394 11.91 12.26 1.98
C ALA A 394 10.48 12.43 1.44
N LYS A 395 9.53 12.87 2.28
CA LYS A 395 8.15 13.19 1.87
C LYS A 395 8.09 14.30 0.82
N GLU A 396 8.82 15.40 1.02
CA GLU A 396 8.86 16.49 0.01
C GLU A 396 9.49 16.02 -1.30
N LYS A 397 10.53 15.18 -1.24
CA LYS A 397 11.11 14.56 -2.44
C LYS A 397 10.10 13.67 -3.16
N VAL A 398 9.33 12.85 -2.44
CA VAL A 398 8.26 12.02 -3.03
C VAL A 398 7.20 12.89 -3.69
N ARG A 399 6.79 14.01 -3.07
CA ARG A 399 5.83 14.93 -3.67
C ARG A 399 6.35 15.55 -4.96
N ASN A 400 7.62 15.95 -4.99
CA ASN A 400 8.25 16.47 -6.20
C ASN A 400 8.33 15.43 -7.31
N PHE A 401 8.68 14.19 -6.97
CA PHE A 401 8.66 13.06 -7.91
C PHE A 401 7.23 12.75 -8.39
N ALA A 402 6.24 12.79 -7.49
CA ALA A 402 4.84 12.54 -7.83
C ALA A 402 4.27 13.55 -8.83
N ALA A 403 4.82 14.78 -8.87
CA ALA A 403 4.46 15.81 -9.83
C ALA A 403 4.97 15.53 -11.26
N THR A 404 5.97 14.65 -11.43
CA THR A 404 6.48 14.24 -12.75
C THR A 404 5.68 13.08 -13.35
N ILE A 405 4.88 12.38 -12.52
CA ILE A 405 4.08 11.23 -12.94
C ILE A 405 2.94 11.70 -13.87
N PRO A 406 2.85 11.18 -15.11
CA PRO A 406 1.82 11.59 -16.05
C PRO A 406 0.46 11.03 -15.63
N ARG A 407 -0.35 11.88 -14.98
CA ARG A 407 -1.74 11.61 -14.61
C ARG A 407 -2.62 12.79 -14.99
N PRO A 408 -3.87 12.58 -15.45
CA PRO A 408 -4.74 13.66 -15.91
C PRO A 408 -5.39 14.47 -14.76
N PHE A 409 -5.05 14.16 -13.51
CA PHE A 409 -5.60 14.78 -12.31
C PHE A 409 -4.59 14.72 -11.16
N SER A 410 -4.83 15.50 -10.11
CA SER A 410 -4.17 15.33 -8.81
C SER A 410 -5.06 14.51 -7.86
N VAL A 411 -4.50 13.96 -6.78
CA VAL A 411 -5.26 13.21 -5.77
C VAL A 411 -5.01 13.76 -4.37
N ARG A 412 -6.04 13.72 -3.53
CA ARG A 412 -5.95 14.05 -2.10
C ARG A 412 -6.71 13.02 -1.28
N TYR A 413 -6.14 12.61 -0.15
CA TYR A 413 -6.86 11.82 0.84
C TYR A 413 -7.66 12.72 1.80
N ASP A 414 -8.96 12.46 1.93
CA ASP A 414 -9.80 13.03 2.97
C ASP A 414 -9.90 12.05 4.16
N PRO A 415 -9.25 12.33 5.31
CA PRO A 415 -9.30 11.46 6.48
C PRO A 415 -10.67 11.38 7.13
N TYR A 416 -11.56 12.36 6.91
CA TYR A 416 -12.89 12.36 7.52
C TYR A 416 -13.83 11.35 6.86
N THR A 417 -13.76 11.24 5.53
CA THR A 417 -14.54 10.23 4.80
C THR A 417 -13.77 8.98 4.45
N GLN A 418 -12.45 8.97 4.65
CA GLN A 418 -11.57 7.88 4.26
C GLN A 418 -11.65 7.60 2.75
N ARG A 419 -11.64 8.68 1.96
CA ARG A 419 -11.79 8.65 0.49
C ARG A 419 -10.68 9.42 -0.22
N ILE A 420 -10.47 9.08 -1.49
CA ILE A 420 -9.62 9.80 -2.42
C ILE A 420 -10.47 10.78 -3.23
N GLU A 421 -10.18 12.06 -3.02
CA GLU A 421 -10.65 13.16 -3.83
C GLU A 421 -9.76 13.29 -5.06
N VAL A 422 -10.36 13.16 -6.24
CA VAL A 422 -9.69 13.43 -7.52
C VAL A 422 -9.83 14.91 -7.79
N LEU A 423 -8.70 15.62 -7.87
CA LEU A 423 -8.61 17.06 -8.07
C LEU A 423 -8.37 17.35 -9.56
N ASP A 424 -9.43 17.65 -10.30
CA ASP A 424 -9.43 17.86 -11.75
C ASP A 424 -10.12 19.16 -12.21
N ASN A 425 -10.70 19.92 -11.28
CA ASN A 425 -11.43 21.15 -11.61
C ASN A 425 -11.16 22.30 -10.63
N THR A 426 -11.42 23.53 -11.10
CA THR A 426 -11.15 24.78 -10.38
C THR A 426 -11.84 24.87 -9.02
N GLN A 427 -12.99 24.22 -8.84
CA GLN A 427 -13.76 24.32 -7.62
C GLN A 427 -13.18 23.45 -6.50
N GLN A 428 -12.61 22.29 -6.83
CA GLN A 428 -11.86 21.46 -5.87
C GLN A 428 -10.62 22.19 -5.36
N LEU A 429 -9.94 22.94 -6.23
CA LEU A 429 -8.83 23.80 -5.82
C LEU A 429 -9.28 24.92 -4.86
N LYS A 430 -10.50 25.45 -5.02
CA LYS A 430 -11.08 26.43 -4.08
C LYS A 430 -11.35 25.81 -2.71
N ILE A 431 -11.96 24.62 -2.64
CA ILE A 431 -12.20 23.94 -1.35
C ILE A 431 -10.88 23.66 -0.63
N LEU A 432 -9.85 23.24 -1.37
CA LEU A 432 -8.52 23.06 -0.80
C LEU A 432 -7.97 24.38 -0.24
N ALA A 433 -8.12 25.49 -0.97
CA ALA A 433 -7.72 26.82 -0.49
C ALA A 433 -8.50 27.25 0.77
N ASP A 434 -9.80 27.01 0.84
CA ASP A 434 -10.64 27.34 2.01
C ASP A 434 -10.26 26.50 3.23
N SER A 435 -9.94 25.21 3.02
CA SER A 435 -9.42 24.31 4.05
C SER A 435 -8.08 24.82 4.60
N ILE A 436 -7.15 25.21 3.73
CA ILE A 436 -5.87 25.79 4.13
C ILE A 436 -6.09 27.10 4.90
N ASN A 437 -6.99 27.96 4.43
CA ASN A 437 -7.30 29.23 5.10
C ASN A 437 -7.87 29.01 6.51
N SER A 438 -8.68 27.96 6.69
CA SER A 438 -9.20 27.56 8.01
C SER A 438 -8.09 27.14 8.96
N GLU A 439 -7.14 26.32 8.50
CA GLU A 439 -5.97 25.92 9.29
C GLU A 439 -5.06 27.11 9.64
N VAL A 440 -4.86 28.04 8.70
CA VAL A 440 -4.14 29.30 8.96
C VAL A 440 -4.86 30.14 10.03
N GLY A 441 -6.19 30.19 10.01
CA GLY A 441 -6.99 30.87 11.04
C GLY A 441 -6.81 30.25 12.43
N ILE A 442 -6.75 28.92 12.52
CA ILE A 442 -6.45 28.18 13.76
C ILE A 442 -5.04 28.55 14.26
N LEU A 443 -4.04 28.53 13.37
CA LEU A 443 -2.67 28.92 13.71
C LEU A 443 -2.60 30.35 14.25
N CYS A 444 -3.23 31.31 13.58
CA CYS A 444 -3.30 32.70 14.03
C CYS A 444 -3.93 32.82 15.43
N SER A 445 -5.02 32.10 15.68
CA SER A 445 -5.70 32.08 16.98
C SER A 445 -4.84 31.44 18.08
N ALA A 446 -4.09 30.38 17.75
CA ALA A 446 -3.17 29.73 18.69
C ALA A 446 -1.98 30.65 19.04
N LEU A 447 -1.40 31.33 18.05
CA LEU A 447 -0.30 32.29 18.27
C LEU A 447 -0.69 33.44 19.20
N GLN A 448 -1.95 33.88 19.16
CA GLN A 448 -2.45 34.91 20.08
C GLN A 448 -2.55 34.41 21.53
N LYS A 449 -2.74 33.10 21.76
CA LYS A 449 -2.88 32.49 23.10
C LYS A 449 -1.55 32.17 23.78
N ILE A 450 -0.45 32.10 23.02
CA ILE A 450 0.91 31.77 23.53
C ILE A 450 1.65 33.04 23.98
N LYS A 451 0.99 34.20 23.96
CA LYS A 451 1.54 35.47 24.47
C LYS A 451 1.53 35.57 25.98
#